data_AF-A0A172TXJ1-F1
#
_entry.id   AF-A0A172TXJ1-F1
#
_cell.length_a   1.000
_cell.length_b   1.000
_cell.length_c   1.000
_cell.angle_alpha   90.00
_cell.angle_beta   90.00
_cell.angle_gamma   90.00
#
_symmetry.space_group_name_H-M   'P 1'
#
loop_
_entity.id
_entity.type
_entity.pdbx_description
1 polymer ?
#
loop_
_entity_poly.entity_id
_entity_poly.type
_entity_poly.pdbx_seq_one_letter_code
_entity_poly.pdbx_strand_id
1 'polypeptide(L)'
;MKKYVLLLGLLLMGSGLSLFAQKWSDLTDEEKMMKLESFRDDNQNYLKNTLKMTEDQLADIDNVNICYLSTLDRIDRYAKTDADKEKYAKAVTAARSAQLDAIMGVEKRKQFAKYVEEKLKKAKGTKK
;
A
#
# COMPACT_ATOMS: atom_id res chain seq x y z
N MET A 1 20.87 -50.11 -3.35
CA MET A 1 20.99 -48.67 -3.05
C MET A 1 21.18 -47.85 -4.33
N LYS A 2 20.14 -47.69 -5.17
CA LYS A 2 20.16 -46.81 -6.37
C LYS A 2 18.78 -46.23 -6.75
N LYS A 3 17.72 -46.44 -5.95
CA LYS A 3 16.35 -45.99 -6.26
C LYS A 3 15.86 -44.79 -5.45
N TYR A 4 16.60 -44.36 -4.42
CA TYR A 4 16.21 -43.22 -3.57
C TYR A 4 16.80 -41.88 -4.02
N VAL A 5 17.67 -41.87 -5.03
CA VAL A 5 18.32 -40.64 -5.52
C VAL A 5 17.38 -39.84 -6.44
N LEU A 6 16.40 -40.47 -7.08
CA LEU A 6 15.49 -39.77 -8.00
C LEU A 6 14.36 -38.99 -7.30
N LEU A 7 13.98 -39.39 -6.08
CA LEU A 7 12.88 -38.74 -5.33
C LEU A 7 13.31 -37.49 -4.55
N LEU A 8 14.62 -37.31 -4.33
CA LEU A 8 15.15 -36.06 -3.74
C LEU A 8 15.35 -34.94 -4.77
N GLY A 9 15.40 -35.24 -6.07
CA GLY A 9 15.59 -34.23 -7.13
C GLY A 9 14.33 -33.42 -7.46
N LEU A 10 13.15 -33.96 -7.18
CA LEU A 10 11.85 -33.32 -7.50
C LEU A 10 11.33 -32.39 -6.40
N LEU A 11 11.86 -32.48 -5.18
CA LEU A 11 11.49 -31.60 -4.06
C LEU A 11 12.26 -30.26 -4.05
N LEU A 12 13.29 -30.12 -4.88
CA LEU A 12 14.09 -28.89 -4.99
C LEU A 12 13.63 -27.95 -6.14
N MET A 13 12.61 -28.33 -6.91
CA MET A 13 12.02 -27.44 -7.94
C MET A 13 10.82 -26.62 -7.43
N GLY A 14 10.47 -26.72 -6.15
CA GLY A 14 9.27 -26.10 -5.57
C GLY A 14 9.43 -24.70 -4.97
N SER A 15 10.63 -24.13 -4.91
CA SER A 15 10.88 -22.84 -4.22
C SER A 15 11.36 -21.71 -5.16
N GLY A 16 11.01 -21.78 -6.44
CA GLY A 16 11.41 -20.79 -7.46
C GLY A 16 10.38 -19.71 -7.78
N LEU A 17 9.15 -19.80 -7.25
CA LEU A 17 8.23 -18.65 -7.26
C LEU A 17 8.48 -17.82 -6.00
N SER A 18 9.68 -17.26 -5.92
CA SER A 18 9.89 -16.07 -5.11
C SER A 18 8.86 -15.05 -5.59
N LEU A 19 7.79 -14.90 -4.80
CA LEU A 19 6.96 -13.72 -4.77
C LEU A 19 7.90 -12.54 -4.92
N PHE A 20 7.79 -11.80 -6.03
CA PHE A 20 8.50 -10.54 -6.22
C PHE A 20 7.96 -9.57 -5.16
N ALA A 21 8.40 -9.72 -3.90
CA ALA A 21 8.34 -8.67 -2.91
C ALA A 21 9.16 -7.54 -3.49
N GLN A 22 8.45 -6.53 -3.97
CA GLN A 22 9.02 -5.33 -4.56
C GLN A 22 10.05 -4.77 -3.57
N LYS A 23 11.27 -4.53 -4.03
CA LYS A 23 12.32 -4.06 -3.14
C LYS A 23 11.85 -2.75 -2.54
N TRP A 24 12.00 -2.63 -1.22
CA TRP A 24 11.66 -1.42 -0.48
C TRP A 24 12.21 -0.17 -1.16
N SER A 25 13.38 -0.24 -1.80
CA SER A 25 14.02 0.84 -2.55
C SER A 25 13.15 1.51 -3.62
N ASP A 26 12.24 0.78 -4.25
CA ASP A 26 11.58 1.20 -5.49
C ASP A 26 10.24 1.90 -5.25
N LEU A 27 9.77 1.87 -4.00
CA LEU A 27 8.57 2.58 -3.58
C LEU A 27 8.82 4.08 -3.49
N THR A 28 7.83 4.88 -3.84
CA THR A 28 7.84 6.32 -3.54
C THR A 28 7.92 6.52 -2.03
N ASP A 29 8.46 7.66 -1.58
CA ASP A 29 8.53 7.99 -0.15
C ASP A 29 7.14 7.96 0.52
N GLU A 30 6.07 8.24 -0.23
CA GLU A 30 4.70 8.14 0.24
C GLU A 30 4.26 6.69 0.48
N GLU A 31 4.54 5.79 -0.46
CA GLU A 31 4.23 4.35 -0.32
C GLU A 31 5.07 3.67 0.76
N LYS A 32 6.35 4.02 0.89
CA LYS A 32 7.23 3.54 1.96
C LYS A 32 6.69 3.94 3.33
N MET A 33 6.34 5.23 3.49
CA MET A 33 5.82 5.75 4.74
C MET A 33 4.45 5.16 5.09
N MET A 34 3.55 4.98 4.11
CA MET A 34 2.26 4.33 4.33
C MET A 34 2.36 2.87 4.75
N LYS A 35 3.45 2.18 4.41
CA LYS A 35 3.72 0.80 4.84
C LYS A 35 4.33 0.70 6.25
N LEU A 36 4.84 1.80 6.82
CA LEU A 36 5.38 1.77 8.20
C LEU A 36 4.24 1.59 9.22
N GLU A 37 4.42 0.64 10.13
CA GLU A 37 3.45 0.29 11.18
C GLU A 37 3.05 1.51 12.02
N SER A 38 4.03 2.30 12.48
CA SER A 38 3.77 3.53 13.24
C SER A 38 2.98 4.59 12.46
N PHE A 39 3.16 4.67 11.14
CA PHE A 39 2.38 5.58 10.31
C PHE A 39 0.93 5.10 10.16
N ARG A 40 0.73 3.78 10.05
CA ARG A 40 -0.59 3.16 10.00
C ARG A 40 -1.34 3.35 11.33
N ASP A 41 -0.69 3.09 12.45
CA ASP A 41 -1.26 3.26 13.79
C ASP A 41 -1.68 4.70 14.05
N ASP A 42 -0.81 5.66 13.71
CA ASP A 42 -1.13 7.06 13.87
C ASP A 42 -2.33 7.50 12.99
N ASN A 43 -2.41 6.98 11.76
CA ASN A 43 -3.53 7.26 10.87
C ASN A 43 -4.83 6.69 11.44
N GLN A 44 -4.81 5.45 11.96
CA GLN A 44 -5.94 4.83 12.63
C GLN A 44 -6.38 5.65 13.85
N ASN A 45 -5.43 6.14 14.63
CA ASN A 45 -5.70 6.99 15.79
C ASN A 45 -6.35 8.33 15.40
N TYR A 46 -5.87 8.98 14.34
CA TYR A 46 -6.45 10.22 13.83
C TYR A 46 -7.88 10.00 13.30
N LEU A 47 -8.08 8.93 12.51
CA LEU A 47 -9.39 8.56 11.98
C LEU A 47 -10.39 8.29 13.11
N LYS A 48 -9.99 7.53 14.14
CA LYS A 48 -10.82 7.19 15.29
C LYS A 48 -11.12 8.41 16.16
N ASN A 49 -10.08 9.09 16.63
CA ASN A 49 -10.22 10.08 17.70
C ASN A 49 -10.54 11.48 17.20
N THR A 50 -10.10 11.85 16.00
CA THR A 50 -10.33 13.18 15.41
C THR A 50 -11.51 13.17 14.46
N LEU A 51 -11.52 12.24 13.49
CA LEU A 51 -12.59 12.19 12.49
C LEU A 51 -13.82 11.39 12.92
N LYS A 52 -13.75 10.76 14.11
CA LYS A 52 -14.85 10.02 14.74
C LYS A 52 -15.40 8.92 13.81
N MET A 53 -14.49 8.18 13.17
CA MET A 53 -14.84 6.99 12.39
C MET A 53 -15.26 5.86 13.31
N THR A 54 -16.27 5.10 12.89
CA THR A 54 -16.66 3.84 13.56
C THR A 54 -15.62 2.76 13.31
N GLU A 55 -15.66 1.69 14.10
CA GLU A 55 -14.73 0.56 13.93
C GLU A 55 -14.86 -0.09 12.55
N ASP A 56 -16.08 -0.23 12.04
CA ASP A 56 -16.35 -0.72 10.68
C ASP A 56 -15.71 0.18 9.61
N GLN A 57 -15.90 1.50 9.74
CA GLN A 57 -15.29 2.46 8.81
C GLN A 57 -13.76 2.40 8.86
N LEU A 58 -13.17 2.26 10.05
CA LEU A 58 -11.73 2.14 10.23
C LEU A 58 -11.16 0.89 9.55
N ALA A 59 -11.84 -0.24 9.69
CA ALA A 59 -11.47 -1.49 9.04
C ALA A 59 -11.57 -1.38 7.51
N ASP A 60 -12.65 -0.79 6.99
CA ASP A 60 -12.85 -0.58 5.56
C ASP A 60 -11.81 0.37 4.98
N ILE A 61 -11.45 1.44 5.69
CA ILE A 61 -10.39 2.37 5.27
C ILE A 61 -9.03 1.66 5.21
N ASP A 62 -8.71 0.82 6.19
CA ASP A 62 -7.44 0.06 6.20
C ASP A 62 -7.40 -0.91 5.01
N ASN A 63 -8.49 -1.63 4.76
CA ASN A 63 -8.64 -2.53 3.62
C ASN A 63 -8.45 -1.78 2.28
N VAL A 64 -9.11 -0.63 2.11
CA VAL A 64 -8.96 0.21 0.91
C VAL A 64 -7.50 0.65 0.72
N ASN A 65 -6.81 1.04 1.79
CA ASN A 65 -5.41 1.45 1.72
C ASN A 65 -4.47 0.28 1.38
N ILE A 66 -4.68 -0.90 1.97
CA ILE A 66 -3.91 -2.11 1.66
C ILE A 66 -4.11 -2.49 0.18
N CYS A 67 -5.35 -2.53 -0.29
CA CYS A 67 -5.67 -2.84 -1.68
C CYS A 67 -5.04 -1.83 -2.65
N TYR A 68 -5.07 -0.54 -2.31
CA TYR A 68 -4.42 0.51 -3.08
C TYR A 68 -2.91 0.28 -3.21
N LEU A 69 -2.21 0.11 -2.08
CA LEU A 69 -0.77 -0.12 -2.06
C LEU A 69 -0.37 -1.38 -2.82
N SER A 70 -1.11 -2.49 -2.60
CA SER A 70 -0.87 -3.72 -3.35
C SER A 70 -1.10 -3.56 -4.86
N THR A 71 -2.03 -2.71 -5.26
CA THR A 71 -2.30 -2.43 -6.67
C THR A 71 -1.22 -1.55 -7.29
N LEU A 72 -0.72 -0.54 -6.58
CA LEU A 72 0.45 0.24 -7.02
C LEU A 72 1.68 -0.67 -7.17
N ASP A 73 1.92 -1.58 -6.23
CA ASP A 73 2.99 -2.56 -6.33
C ASP A 73 2.84 -3.44 -7.60
N ARG A 74 1.61 -3.86 -7.94
CA ARG A 74 1.36 -4.60 -9.18
C ARG A 74 1.60 -3.75 -10.43
N ILE A 75 1.17 -2.49 -10.42
CA ILE A 75 1.40 -1.57 -11.54
C ILE A 75 2.90 -1.38 -11.78
N ASP A 76 3.67 -1.12 -10.72
CA ASP A 76 5.11 -0.93 -10.83
C ASP A 76 5.83 -2.16 -11.40
N ARG A 77 5.45 -3.36 -10.93
CA ARG A 77 6.03 -4.63 -11.41
C ARG A 77 5.67 -4.97 -12.85
N TYR A 78 4.44 -4.68 -13.29
CA TYR A 78 3.91 -5.25 -14.54
C TYR A 78 3.72 -4.25 -15.69
N ALA A 79 3.55 -2.96 -15.42
CA ALA A 79 3.45 -1.95 -16.47
C ALA A 79 4.80 -1.76 -17.18
N LYS A 80 4.76 -1.60 -18.50
CA LYS A 80 5.96 -1.66 -19.36
C LYS A 80 6.65 -0.30 -19.54
N THR A 81 5.90 0.78 -19.41
CA THR A 81 6.39 2.14 -19.61
C THR A 81 6.05 3.01 -18.41
N ASP A 82 6.85 4.05 -18.19
CA ASP A 82 6.57 5.01 -17.12
C ASP A 82 5.26 5.78 -17.37
N ALA A 83 4.93 6.02 -18.64
CA ALA A 83 3.64 6.60 -19.02
C ALA A 83 2.46 5.71 -18.62
N ASP A 84 2.58 4.39 -18.80
CA ASP A 84 1.55 3.44 -18.36
C ASP A 84 1.49 3.35 -16.83
N LYS A 85 2.64 3.35 -16.15
CA LYS A 85 2.69 3.37 -14.68
C LYS A 85 1.94 4.59 -14.14
N GLU A 86 2.22 5.78 -14.66
CA GLU A 86 1.56 7.01 -14.25
C GLU A 86 0.05 6.98 -14.55
N LYS A 87 -0.33 6.54 -15.76
CA LYS A 87 -1.74 6.41 -16.16
C LYS A 87 -2.52 5.49 -15.22
N TYR A 88 -1.99 4.30 -14.92
CA TYR A 88 -2.66 3.33 -14.05
C TYR A 88 -2.64 3.76 -12.59
N ALA A 89 -1.54 4.33 -12.09
CA ALA A 89 -1.46 4.89 -10.75
C ALA A 89 -2.52 5.96 -10.55
N LYS A 90 -2.67 6.89 -11.49
CA LYS A 90 -3.71 7.94 -11.45
C LYS A 90 -5.13 7.37 -11.38
N ALA A 91 -5.42 6.33 -12.17
CA ALA A 91 -6.72 5.67 -12.14
C ALA A 91 -7.00 5.01 -10.78
N VAL A 92 -6.01 4.33 -10.22
CA VAL A 92 -6.12 3.64 -8.93
C VAL A 92 -6.21 4.62 -7.75
N THR A 93 -5.49 5.75 -7.81
CA THR A 93 -5.62 6.84 -6.82
C THR A 93 -7.02 7.48 -6.86
N ALA A 94 -7.60 7.66 -8.05
CA ALA A 94 -8.97 8.15 -8.19
C ALA A 94 -9.99 7.16 -7.61
N ALA A 95 -9.83 5.86 -7.90
CA ALA A 95 -10.69 4.80 -7.36
C ALA A 95 -10.62 4.74 -5.82
N ARG A 96 -9.40 4.79 -5.24
CA ARG A 96 -9.22 4.88 -3.79
C ARG A 96 -9.94 6.09 -3.21
N SER A 97 -9.81 7.25 -3.85
CA SER A 97 -10.45 8.48 -3.36
C SER A 97 -11.97 8.35 -3.33
N ALA A 98 -12.58 7.77 -4.37
CA ALA A 98 -14.02 7.51 -4.43
C ALA A 98 -14.49 6.52 -3.35
N GLN A 99 -13.71 5.46 -3.09
CA GLN A 99 -14.02 4.51 -2.01
C GLN A 99 -13.95 5.18 -0.63
N LEU A 100 -12.92 6.00 -0.38
CA LEU A 100 -12.82 6.75 0.87
C LEU A 100 -13.95 7.78 0.99
N ASP A 101 -14.33 8.47 -0.08
CA ASP A 101 -15.48 9.37 -0.08
C ASP A 101 -16.78 8.64 0.30
N ALA A 102 -16.97 7.38 -0.16
CA ALA A 102 -18.10 6.56 0.21
C ALA A 102 -18.09 6.13 1.69
N ILE A 103 -16.90 5.84 2.25
CA ILE A 103 -16.77 5.36 3.64
C ILE A 103 -16.90 6.50 4.65
N MET A 104 -16.15 7.59 4.47
CA MET A 104 -16.02 8.66 5.48
C MET A 104 -16.70 9.98 5.07
N GLY A 105 -17.14 10.11 3.82
CA GLY A 105 -17.63 11.36 3.26
C GLY A 105 -16.52 12.29 2.78
N VAL A 106 -16.86 13.08 1.75
CA VAL A 106 -15.94 13.98 1.04
C VAL A 106 -15.18 14.93 1.98
N GLU A 107 -15.87 15.52 2.95
CA GLU A 107 -15.27 16.52 3.84
C GLU A 107 -14.24 15.91 4.80
N LYS A 108 -14.52 14.72 5.35
CA LYS A 108 -13.55 14.03 6.22
C LYS A 108 -12.38 13.48 5.41
N ARG A 109 -12.61 13.01 4.18
CA ARG A 109 -11.54 12.58 3.26
C ARG A 109 -10.60 13.73 2.90
N LYS A 110 -11.11 14.95 2.68
CA LYS A 110 -10.25 16.15 2.51
C LYS A 110 -9.39 16.42 3.75
N GLN A 111 -9.98 16.35 4.95
CA GLN A 111 -9.23 16.54 6.20
C GLN A 111 -8.15 15.48 6.39
N PHE A 112 -8.49 14.21 6.13
CA PHE A 112 -7.54 13.10 6.19
C PHE A 112 -6.41 13.25 5.16
N ALA A 113 -6.73 13.62 3.91
CA ALA A 113 -5.73 13.87 2.88
C ALA A 113 -4.74 14.98 3.28
N LYS A 114 -5.26 16.08 3.85
CA LYS A 114 -4.42 17.17 4.36
C LYS A 114 -3.52 16.70 5.51
N TYR A 115 -4.06 15.94 6.46
CA TYR A 115 -3.28 15.36 7.56
C TYR A 115 -2.13 14.48 7.05
N VAL A 116 -2.41 13.60 6.09
CA VAL A 116 -1.39 12.73 5.45
C VAL A 116 -0.35 13.57 4.72
N GLU A 117 -0.76 14.57 3.94
CA GLU A 117 0.15 15.47 3.21
C GLU A 117 1.10 16.21 4.18
N GLU A 118 0.57 16.76 5.26
CA GLU A 118 1.38 17.44 6.28
C GLU A 118 2.38 16.50 6.95
N LYS A 119 1.99 15.25 7.22
CA LYS A 119 2.91 14.23 7.73
C LYS A 119 4.02 13.89 6.75
N LEU A 120 3.69 13.70 5.47
CA LEU A 120 4.67 13.43 4.43
C LEU A 120 5.66 14.59 4.26
N LYS A 121 5.18 15.84 4.32
CA LYS A 121 6.04 17.03 4.32
C LYS A 121 7.00 17.04 5.52
N LYS A 122 6.51 16.74 6.72
CA LYS A 122 7.35 16.64 7.93
C LYS A 122 8.41 15.56 7.80
N ALA A 123 8.04 14.37 7.31
CA ALA A 123 8.96 13.25 7.09
C ALA A 123 10.05 13.56 6.06
N LYS A 124 9.72 14.32 4.99
CA LYS A 124 10.71 14.80 4.01
C LYS A 124 11.63 15.89 4.58
N GLY A 125 11.09 16.78 5.42
CA GLY A 125 11.86 17.84 6.08
C GLY A 125 12.81 17.36 7.18
N THR A 126 12.64 16.13 7.68
CA THR A 126 13.53 15.51 8.69
C THR A 126 14.72 14.76 8.07
N LYS A 127 14.83 14.68 6.73
CA LYS A 127 16.04 14.19 6.04
C LYS A 127 17.10 15.31 5.91
N LYS A 128 17.54 15.90 7.03
CA LYS A 128 18.67 16.85 7.06
C LYS A 128 19.72 16.39 8.04
#